data_AF-X1Q2V3-F1
#
_entry.id   AF-X1Q2V3-F1
#
_cell.length_a   1.000
_cell.length_b   1.000
_cell.length_c   1.000
_cell.angle_alpha   90.00
_cell.angle_beta   90.00
_cell.angle_gamma   90.00
#
_symmetry.space_group_name_H-M   'P 1'
#
loop_
_entity.id
_entity.type
_entity.pdbx_description
1 polymer ?
#
loop_
_entity_poly.entity_id
_entity_poly.type
_entity_poly.pdbx_seq_one_letter_code
_entity_poly.pdbx_strand_id
1 'polypeptide(L)' 'MDLHELIIKAHARSHAAELAVHAKCPDAAWSELAKLRKLLNDQVRLEAREIVETPPPEGTQ' A
#
# COMPACT_ATOMS: atom_id res chain seq x y z
N MET A 1 3.44 0.52 10.90
CA MET A 1 4.46 1.00 9.94
C MET A 1 4.01 2.39 9.55
N ASP A 2 4.90 3.38 9.58
CA ASP A 2 4.56 4.77 9.26
C ASP A 2 4.17 4.92 7.78
N LEU A 3 3.23 5.82 7.46
CA LEU A 3 2.74 6.06 6.09
C LEU A 3 3.88 6.48 5.17
N HIS A 4 4.82 7.29 5.68
CA HIS A 4 5.99 7.71 4.93
C HIS A 4 6.88 6.53 4.53
N GLU A 5 7.14 5.62 5.48
CA GLU A 5 7.90 4.38 5.24
C GLU A 5 7.21 3.49 4.20
N LEU A 6 5.88 3.50 4.18
CA LEU A 6 5.06 2.77 3.21
C LEU A 6 5.22 3.29 1.79
N ILE A 7 5.18 4.61 1.64
CA ILE A 7 5.35 5.30 0.36
C ILE A 7 6.74 5.03 -0.21
N ILE A 8 7.78 5.08 0.63
CA ILE A 8 9.16 4.77 0.22
C ILE A 8 9.26 3.31 -0.26
N LYS A 9 8.74 2.36 0.51
CA LYS A 9 8.73 0.93 0.13
C LYS A 9 7.93 0.68 -1.15
N ALA A 10 6.84 1.41 -1.35
CA ALA A 10 6.03 1.31 -2.55
C ALA A 10 6.79 1.79 -3.79
N HIS A 11 7.44 2.94 -3.69
CA HIS A 11 8.24 3.49 -4.77
C HIS A 11 9.40 2.55 -5.16
N ALA A 12 10.14 2.04 -4.18
CA ALA A 12 11.24 1.10 -4.43
C ALA A 12 10.79 -0.19 -5.13
N ARG A 13 9.62 -0.73 -4.75
CA ARG A 13 9.05 -1.94 -5.39
C ARG A 13 8.57 -1.69 -6.81
N SER A 14 7.93 -0.55 -7.07
CA SER A 14 7.54 -0.14 -8.43
C SER A 14 8.76 -0.01 -9.34
N HIS A 15 9.83 0.61 -8.85
CA HIS A 15 11.07 0.75 -9.61
C HIS A 15 11.76 -0.60 -9.87
N ALA A 16 11.78 -1.51 -8.89
CA ALA A 16 12.29 -2.87 -9.08
C ALA A 16 11.48 -3.66 -10.13
N ALA A 17 10.16 -3.49 -10.17
CA ALA A 17 9.31 -4.11 -11.18
C ALA A 17 9.60 -3.57 -12.58
N GLU A 18 9.78 -2.25 -12.73
CA GLU A 18 10.21 -1.62 -13.99
C GLU A 18 11.53 -2.22 -14.49
N LEU A 19 12.54 -2.31 -13.62
CA LEU A 19 13.83 -2.93 -13.96
C LEU A 19 13.69 -4.41 -14.36
N ALA A 20 12.81 -5.17 -13.71
CA ALA A 20 12.56 -6.57 -14.05
C ALA A 20 11.90 -6.74 -15.44
N VAL A 21 11.02 -5.82 -15.85
CA VAL A 21 10.48 -5.78 -17.22
C VAL A 21 11.61 -5.53 -18.23
N HIS A 22 12.47 -4.54 -17.96
CA HIS A 22 13.61 -4.24 -18.83
C HIS A 22 14.62 -5.40 -18.93
N ALA A 23 14.76 -6.19 -17.86
CA ALA A 23 15.61 -7.38 -17.82
C ALA A 23 15.00 -8.63 -18.51
N LYS A 24 13.87 -8.52 -19.21
CA LYS A 24 13.11 -9.63 -19.81
C LYS A 24 12.61 -10.67 -18.78
N CYS A 25 12.37 -10.25 -17.55
CA CYS A 25 11.80 -11.07 -16.48
C CYS A 25 10.39 -10.55 -16.08
N PRO A 26 9.40 -10.55 -16.99
CA PRO A 26 8.10 -9.94 -16.75
C PRO A 26 7.32 -10.60 -15.61
N ASP A 27 7.45 -11.91 -15.41
CA ASP A 27 6.74 -12.62 -14.34
C ASP A 27 7.17 -12.16 -12.94
N ALA A 28 8.46 -11.87 -12.76
CA ALA A 28 8.99 -11.32 -11.54
C ALA A 28 8.45 -9.89 -11.29
N ALA A 29 8.35 -9.08 -12.34
CA ALA A 29 7.77 -7.74 -12.27
C ALA A 29 6.30 -7.78 -11.84
N TRP A 30 5.49 -8.64 -12.46
CA TRP A 30 4.08 -8.78 -12.13
C TRP A 30 3.86 -9.30 -10.70
N SER A 31 4.72 -10.23 -10.24
CA SER A 31 4.67 -10.72 -8.86
C SER A 31 4.93 -9.60 -7.84
N GLU A 32 5.95 -8.77 -8.07
CA GLU A 32 6.26 -7.65 -7.18
C GLU A 32 5.18 -6.56 -7.20
N LEU A 33 4.62 -6.24 -8.37
CA LEU A 33 3.48 -5.32 -8.48
C LEU A 33 2.23 -5.85 -7.75
N ALA A 34 1.94 -7.15 -7.83
CA ALA A 34 0.83 -7.76 -7.12
C ALA A 34 0.99 -7.68 -5.59
N LYS A 35 2.20 -7.98 -5.09
CA LYS A 35 2.54 -7.83 -3.66
C LYS A 35 2.42 -6.38 -3.20
N LEU A 36 2.86 -5.44 -4.03
CA LEU A 36 2.75 -4.01 -3.74
C LEU A 36 1.29 -3.57 -3.64
N ARG A 37 0.46 -3.94 -4.61
CA ARG A 37 -0.98 -3.62 -4.61
C ARG A 37 -1.68 -4.16 -3.37
N LYS A 38 -1.35 -5.40 -2.96
CA LYS A 38 -1.88 -5.99 -1.73
C LYS A 38 -1.51 -5.17 -0.50
N LEU A 39 -0.23 -4.82 -0.35
CA LEU A 39 0.26 -4.05 0.79
C LEU A 39 -0.40 -2.67 0.91
N LEU A 40 -0.61 -1.98 -0.22
CA LEU A 40 -1.31 -0.70 -0.26
C LEU A 40 -2.79 -0.84 0.14
N ASN A 41 -3.49 -1.84 -0.39
CA ASN A 41 -4.90 -2.08 -0.07
C ASN A 41 -5.11 -2.47 1.40
N ASP A 42 -4.22 -3.29 1.97
CA ASP A 42 -4.30 -3.69 3.36
C ASP A 42 -4.15 -2.49 4.31
N GLN A 43 -3.35 -1.50 3.93
CA GLN A 43 -3.17 -0.26 4.70
C GLN A 43 -4.36 0.69 4.60
N VAL A 44 -4.89 0.89 3.39
CA VAL A 44 -6.14 1.67 3.21
C VAL A 44 -7.27 1.07 4.04
N ARG A 45 -7.34 -0.26 4.17
CA ARG A 45 -8.31 -0.94 5.03
C ARG A 45 -8.07 -0.72 6.52
N LEU A 46 -6.81 -0.63 6.95
CA LEU A 46 -6.47 -0.35 8.35
C LEU A 46 -6.84 1.09 8.71
N GLU A 47 -6.43 2.07 7.91
CA GLU A 47 -6.78 3.48 8.10
C GLU A 47 -8.31 3.68 8.08
N ALA A 48 -9.03 3.01 7.17
CA ALA A 48 -10.49 3.09 7.12
C ALA A 48 -11.18 2.49 8.35
N ARG A 49 -10.58 1.49 9.02
CA ARG A 49 -11.10 0.94 10.28
C ARG A 49 -10.85 1.87 11.46
N GLU A 50 -9.67 2.47 11.54
CA GLU A 50 -9.36 3.46 12.58
C GLU A 50 -10.32 4.67 12.52
N ILE A 51 -10.74 5.10 11.32
CA ILE A 51 -11.73 6.17 11.17
C ILE A 51 -13.11 5.76 11.72
N VAL A 52 -13.52 4.51 11.50
CA VAL A 52 -14.84 3.99 11.93
C VAL A 52 -14.93 3.76 13.45
N GLU A 53 -13.82 3.50 14.13
CA GLU A 53 -13.80 3.32 15.60
C GLU A 53 -13.88 4.64 16.38
N THR A 54 -13.93 5.79 15.70
CA THR A 54 -14.24 7.07 16.35
C THR A 54 -15.77 7.22 16.39
N PRO A 55 -16.45 7.01 17.53
CA PRO A 55 -17.88 7.27 17.60
C PRO A 55 -18.14 8.75 17.26
N PRO A 56 -19.23 9.06 16.54
CA PRO A 56 -19.61 10.45 16.31
C PRO A 56 -19.72 11.15 17.66
N PRO A 57 -19.22 12.40 17.81
CA PRO A 57 -19.36 13.12 19.06
C PRO A 57 -20.85 13.17 19.41
N GLU A 58 -21.22 12.60 20.57
CA GLU A 58 -22.57 12.73 21.08
C GLU A 58 -22.86 14.22 21.18
N GLY A 59 -23.80 14.69 20.36
CA GLY A 59 -24.27 16.06 20.41
C GLY A 59 -24.83 16.32 21.79
N THR A 60 -24.11 17.11 22.57
CA THR A 60 -24.61 17.74 23.79
C THR A 60 -25.91 18.48 23.43
N GLN A 61 -26.98 18.12 24.15
CA GLN A 61 -28.28 18.79 24.16
C GLN A 61 -28.20 20.31 24.22
#